data_AF-A0AAV4IDE5-F1
#
_entry.id   AF-A0AAV4IDE5-F1
#
_cell.length_a   1.000
_cell.length_b   1.000
_cell.length_c   1.000
_cell.angle_alpha   90.00
_cell.angle_beta   90.00
_cell.angle_gamma   90.00
#
_symmetry.space_group_name_H-M   'P 1'
#
loop_
_entity.id
_entity.type
_entity.pdbx_description
1 polymer ?
#
loop_
_entity_poly.entity_id
_entity_poly.type
_entity_poly.pdbx_seq_one_letter_code
_entity_poly.pdbx_strand_id
1 'polypeptide(L)'
;MTSVKVTLDTPIPLTWIRLVVKDTAELNNNNIILSYQENGTDTFVPCENIKVAKVSDKILDMVCETKNTVEGIMLQGPVVNNLCSLYISKGRNIALKQPATQSTKYLPFFASNAVDGRLDKPNNIESQAATCSHTDVGLRGWWKVTFPRPVKIAMFFLYNRRSYDHENILQNIMYAFAKIPQAICCGERLMNFELTVLSEDTREPVFNYTDPQKIARDVYTVVPPTIISDAREVKIEAARDRDILTLCEVKVFGEVSCPRGWFGLACENQCNCVNQTGCFVHSGRCTSGCAVGYTGEDCKSSEFHVGLTELSD
;
A
#
# COMPACT_ATOMS: atom_id res chain seq x y z
N MET A 1 30.85 -12.85 -6.32
CA MET A 1 29.48 -13.23 -5.91
C MET A 1 28.52 -12.48 -6.83
N THR A 2 27.57 -13.15 -7.48
CA THR A 2 26.62 -12.50 -8.40
C THR A 2 25.73 -11.53 -7.61
N SER A 3 25.39 -10.38 -8.21
CA SER A 3 24.54 -9.37 -7.58
C SER A 3 23.62 -8.70 -8.59
N VAL A 4 22.44 -8.28 -8.14
CA VAL A 4 21.56 -7.36 -8.85
C VAL A 4 21.36 -6.11 -7.98
N LYS A 5 21.48 -4.93 -8.59
CA LYS A 5 21.17 -3.64 -7.97
C LYS A 5 19.91 -3.08 -8.62
N VAL A 6 18.99 -2.64 -7.78
CA VAL A 6 17.76 -1.93 -8.18
C VAL A 6 17.84 -0.52 -7.60
N THR A 7 17.63 0.48 -8.45
CA THR A 7 17.45 1.88 -8.03
C THR A 7 15.97 2.22 -8.10
N LEU A 8 15.46 2.91 -7.07
CA LEU A 8 14.06 3.31 -6.96
C LEU A 8 13.89 4.73 -7.47
N ASP A 9 12.98 4.94 -8.43
CA ASP A 9 12.64 6.28 -8.93
C ASP A 9 12.05 7.19 -7.84
N THR A 10 11.47 6.58 -6.82
CA THR A 10 10.95 7.26 -5.63
C THR A 10 11.51 6.55 -4.40
N PRO A 11 12.39 7.21 -3.63
CA PRO A 11 12.89 6.65 -2.39
C PRO A 11 11.73 6.35 -1.43
N ILE A 12 11.70 5.15 -0.85
CA ILE A 12 10.64 4.69 0.06
C ILE A 12 11.24 3.95 1.25
N PRO A 13 10.56 3.89 2.41
CA PRO A 13 10.97 2.97 3.46
C PRO A 13 10.80 1.53 2.96
N LEU A 14 11.82 0.69 3.15
CA LEU A 14 11.74 -0.72 2.82
C LEU A 14 10.98 -1.45 3.92
N THR A 15 10.11 -2.39 3.52
CA THR A 15 9.36 -3.23 4.47
C THR A 15 9.74 -4.70 4.30
N TRP A 16 9.48 -5.25 3.12
CA TRP A 16 9.86 -6.60 2.74
C TRP A 16 10.05 -6.69 1.22
N ILE A 17 10.72 -7.75 0.79
CA ILE A 17 10.87 -8.08 -0.63
C ILE A 17 10.39 -9.50 -0.88
N ARG A 18 10.01 -9.78 -2.13
CA ARG A 18 9.73 -11.14 -2.61
C ARG A 18 10.62 -11.49 -3.78
N LEU A 19 11.30 -12.61 -3.65
CA LEU A 19 12.07 -13.22 -4.71
C LEU A 19 11.23 -14.32 -5.33
N VAL A 20 11.19 -14.37 -6.65
CA VAL A 20 10.65 -15.50 -7.42
C VAL A 20 11.78 -16.05 -8.28
N VAL A 21 12.05 -17.34 -8.18
CA VAL A 21 13.14 -18.01 -8.91
C VAL A 21 12.63 -19.06 -9.87
N LYS A 22 13.45 -19.38 -10.87
CA LYS A 22 13.19 -20.44 -11.85
C LYS A 22 13.39 -21.84 -11.25
N ASP A 23 14.48 -22.02 -10.52
CA ASP A 23 14.91 -23.29 -9.93
C ASP A 23 14.95 -23.19 -8.40
N THR A 24 14.42 -24.22 -7.74
CA THR A 24 14.20 -24.33 -6.29
C THR A 24 15.49 -24.54 -5.50
N ALA A 25 16.55 -25.04 -6.14
CA ALA A 25 17.80 -25.41 -5.48
C ALA A 25 18.48 -24.21 -4.76
N GLU A 26 18.29 -23.00 -5.29
CA GLU A 26 19.00 -21.80 -4.81
C GLU A 26 18.32 -21.11 -3.61
N LEU A 27 17.03 -21.36 -3.36
CA LEU A 27 16.34 -20.77 -2.20
C LEU A 27 16.69 -21.46 -0.87
N ASN A 28 17.25 -22.66 -0.92
CA ASN A 28 17.69 -23.40 0.27
C ASN A 28 19.12 -23.04 0.69
N ASN A 29 19.78 -22.13 -0.04
CA ASN A 29 21.15 -21.72 0.22
C ASN A 29 21.17 -20.48 1.14
N ASN A 30 21.86 -20.57 2.28
CA ASN A 30 21.89 -19.50 3.29
C ASN A 30 22.72 -18.26 2.88
N ASN A 31 23.24 -18.22 1.64
CA ASN A 31 24.13 -17.18 1.13
C ASN A 31 23.40 -16.07 0.36
N ILE A 32 22.16 -15.74 0.76
CA ILE A 32 21.42 -14.61 0.20
C ILE A 32 21.68 -13.38 1.06
N ILE A 33 22.33 -12.37 0.48
CA ILE A 33 22.60 -11.10 1.15
C ILE A 33 21.69 -10.04 0.55
N LEU A 34 20.87 -9.43 1.39
CA LEU A 34 20.08 -8.25 1.06
C LEU A 34 20.74 -7.03 1.70
N SER A 35 21.04 -6.04 0.89
CA SER A 35 21.56 -4.75 1.32
C SER A 35 20.70 -3.63 0.75
N TYR A 36 20.69 -2.48 1.43
CA TYR A 36 19.98 -1.29 0.99
C TYR A 36 20.88 -0.06 1.03
N GLN A 37 20.54 0.95 0.24
CA GLN A 37 21.20 2.24 0.18
C GLN A 37 20.19 3.29 0.65
N GLU A 38 20.47 3.93 1.79
CA GLU A 38 19.64 5.02 2.29
C GLU A 38 19.64 6.20 1.31
N ASN A 39 18.53 6.93 1.24
CA ASN A 39 18.39 8.07 0.34
C ASN A 39 19.48 9.12 0.58
N GLY A 40 20.22 9.47 -0.47
CA GLY A 40 21.33 10.44 -0.40
C GLY A 40 22.64 9.91 0.20
N THR A 41 22.78 8.60 0.42
CA THR A 41 24.07 7.97 0.75
C THR A 41 24.62 7.21 -0.45
N ASP A 42 25.94 6.97 -0.51
CA ASP A 42 26.56 6.22 -1.62
C ASP A 42 26.84 4.74 -1.28
N THR A 43 26.53 4.33 -0.06
CA THR A 43 26.93 3.01 0.47
C THR A 43 25.73 2.08 0.66
N PHE A 44 25.94 0.83 0.29
CA PHE A 44 25.01 -0.25 0.62
C PHE A 44 25.35 -0.82 1.99
N VAL A 45 24.36 -0.87 2.87
CA VAL A 45 24.45 -1.50 4.18
C VAL A 45 23.67 -2.82 4.19
N PRO A 46 24.22 -3.91 4.76
CA PRO A 46 23.50 -5.18 4.88
C PRO A 46 22.27 -5.05 5.79
N CYS A 47 21.22 -5.79 5.47
CA CYS A 47 20.06 -5.91 6.34
C CYS A 47 20.35 -6.87 7.50
N GLU A 48 20.58 -6.33 8.70
CA GLU A 48 21.08 -7.12 9.84
C GLU A 48 20.05 -8.09 10.45
N ASN A 49 18.76 -7.73 10.46
CA ASN A 49 17.70 -8.50 11.13
C ASN A 49 16.72 -9.13 10.14
N ILE A 50 17.26 -9.73 9.09
CA ILE A 50 16.44 -10.29 8.02
C ILE A 50 15.63 -11.48 8.53
N LYS A 51 14.31 -11.39 8.36
CA LYS A 51 13.42 -12.53 8.59
C LYS A 51 13.03 -13.10 7.25
N VAL A 52 13.16 -14.41 7.12
CA VAL A 52 12.91 -15.10 5.85
C VAL A 52 11.77 -16.08 6.04
N ALA A 53 10.80 -16.06 5.12
CA ALA A 53 9.77 -17.10 5.05
C ALA A 53 9.67 -17.64 3.63
N LYS A 54 9.83 -18.96 3.51
CA LYS A 54 9.65 -19.68 2.26
C LYS A 54 8.17 -19.65 1.89
N VAL A 55 7.87 -19.04 0.75
CA VAL A 55 6.49 -18.89 0.28
C VAL A 55 6.06 -20.18 -0.42
N SER A 56 6.91 -20.66 -1.31
CA SER A 56 6.85 -21.97 -1.96
C SER A 56 8.27 -22.45 -2.24
N ASP A 57 8.43 -23.55 -2.95
CA ASP A 57 9.71 -24.00 -3.48
C ASP A 57 10.42 -22.97 -4.39
N LYS A 58 9.67 -22.02 -4.97
CA LYS A 58 10.16 -21.00 -5.91
C LYS A 58 10.02 -19.55 -5.44
N ILE A 59 9.41 -19.32 -4.29
CA ILE A 59 9.12 -17.97 -3.81
C ILE A 59 9.64 -17.80 -2.38
N LEU A 60 10.31 -16.68 -2.11
CA LEU A 60 10.88 -16.35 -0.81
C LEU A 60 10.52 -14.91 -0.43
N ASP A 61 9.91 -14.72 0.74
CA ASP A 61 9.70 -13.40 1.32
C ASP A 61 10.82 -13.10 2.33
N MET A 62 11.42 -11.92 2.22
CA MET A 62 12.46 -11.44 3.13
C MET A 62 12.02 -10.09 3.71
N VAL A 63 11.88 -10.02 5.03
CA VAL A 63 11.52 -8.78 5.73
C VAL A 63 12.78 -8.00 6.06
N CYS A 64 12.79 -6.74 5.66
CA CYS A 64 13.86 -5.79 5.92
C CYS A 64 13.22 -4.41 6.15
N GLU A 65 12.78 -4.14 7.38
CA GLU A 65 12.19 -2.86 7.73
C GLU A 65 13.30 -1.82 7.92
N THR A 66 13.25 -0.72 7.15
CA THR A 66 14.19 0.40 7.30
C THR A 66 13.54 1.56 8.03
N LYS A 67 14.34 2.29 8.81
CA LYS A 67 13.88 3.49 9.50
C LYS A 67 13.67 4.65 8.52
N ASN A 68 14.63 4.83 7.61
CA ASN A 68 14.66 5.89 6.62
C ASN A 68 14.23 5.36 5.24
N THR A 69 13.98 6.29 4.31
CA THR A 69 13.77 5.94 2.91
C THR A 69 15.06 5.41 2.28
N VAL A 70 14.93 4.43 1.40
CA VAL A 70 16.02 3.87 0.61
C VAL A 70 15.81 4.20 -0.85
N GLU A 71 16.90 4.48 -1.56
CA GLU A 71 16.91 4.73 -3.00
C GLU A 71 17.44 3.54 -3.80
N GLY A 72 18.10 2.60 -3.12
CA GLY A 72 18.74 1.45 -3.75
C GLY A 72 18.58 0.17 -2.94
N ILE A 73 18.43 -0.95 -3.65
CA ILE A 73 18.40 -2.30 -3.06
C ILE A 73 19.39 -3.16 -3.84
N MET A 74 20.18 -3.95 -3.12
CA MET A 74 21.12 -4.89 -3.70
C MET A 74 20.86 -6.28 -3.14
N LEU A 75 20.66 -7.23 -4.05
CA LEU A 75 20.56 -8.64 -3.73
C LEU A 75 21.82 -9.32 -4.24
N GLN A 76 22.50 -10.06 -3.37
CA GLN A 76 23.72 -10.79 -3.71
C GLN A 76 23.61 -12.26 -3.32
N GLY A 77 24.25 -13.11 -4.11
CA GLY A 77 24.32 -14.54 -3.87
C GLY A 77 23.96 -15.38 -5.10
N PRO A 78 24.06 -16.71 -4.99
CA PRO A 78 23.75 -17.64 -6.08
C PRO A 78 22.32 -17.50 -6.63
N VAL A 79 21.37 -17.11 -5.76
CA VAL A 79 19.95 -16.89 -6.11
C VAL A 79 19.75 -15.94 -7.28
N VAL A 80 20.65 -14.98 -7.49
CA VAL A 80 20.57 -13.97 -8.55
C VAL A 80 20.63 -14.62 -9.95
N ASN A 81 21.37 -15.72 -10.12
CA ASN A 81 21.50 -16.39 -11.41
C ASN A 81 20.17 -17.03 -11.90
N ASN A 82 19.24 -17.28 -10.98
CA ASN A 82 17.95 -17.93 -11.26
C ASN A 82 16.74 -17.03 -10.95
N LEU A 83 16.97 -15.74 -10.71
CA LEU A 83 15.93 -14.79 -10.35
C LEU A 83 15.02 -14.48 -11.56
N CYS A 84 13.72 -14.72 -11.40
CA CYS A 84 12.69 -14.35 -12.39
C CYS A 84 12.13 -12.95 -12.13
N SER A 85 11.81 -12.66 -10.87
CA SER A 85 11.30 -11.35 -10.46
C SER A 85 11.68 -11.05 -9.02
N LEU A 86 11.90 -9.76 -8.76
CA LEU A 86 12.12 -9.20 -7.44
C LEU A 86 11.04 -8.14 -7.21
N TYR A 87 10.16 -8.40 -6.25
CA TYR A 87 9.15 -7.44 -5.83
C TYR A 87 9.64 -6.71 -4.59
N ILE A 88 9.64 -5.38 -4.65
CA ILE A 88 10.02 -4.52 -3.53
C ILE A 88 8.74 -3.96 -2.95
N SER A 89 8.42 -4.35 -1.72
CA SER A 89 7.16 -4.00 -1.09
C SER A 89 7.25 -2.65 -0.36
N LYS A 90 6.24 -1.83 -0.61
CA LYS A 90 5.90 -0.64 0.18
C LYS A 90 4.82 -0.92 1.23
N GLY A 91 4.51 -2.20 1.48
CA GLY A 91 3.38 -2.64 2.28
C GLY A 91 2.10 -2.87 1.45
N ARG A 92 0.99 -3.11 2.14
CA ARG A 92 -0.34 -3.32 1.57
C ARG A 92 -1.13 -2.01 1.52
N ASN A 93 -2.11 -1.90 0.63
CA ASN A 93 -3.06 -0.77 0.66
C ASN A 93 -4.01 -0.94 1.86
N ILE A 94 -3.65 -0.37 3.00
CA ILE A 94 -4.41 -0.49 4.25
C ILE A 94 -5.67 0.38 4.27
N ALA A 95 -5.80 1.36 3.37
CA ALA A 95 -7.01 2.18 3.24
C ALA A 95 -8.15 1.47 2.50
N LEU A 96 -7.85 0.41 1.74
CA LEU A 96 -8.84 -0.31 0.94
C LEU A 96 -10.04 -0.77 1.81
N LYS A 97 -11.22 -0.31 1.43
CA LYS A 97 -12.53 -0.59 2.07
C LYS A 97 -12.61 -0.17 3.54
N GLN A 98 -11.72 0.68 4.01
CA GLN A 98 -11.80 1.22 5.36
C GLN A 98 -12.93 2.26 5.48
N PRO A 99 -13.46 2.49 6.70
CA PRO A 99 -14.44 3.56 6.93
C PRO A 99 -13.89 4.92 6.52
N ALA A 100 -14.59 5.59 5.61
CA ALA A 100 -14.27 6.93 5.14
C ALA A 100 -15.45 7.89 5.34
N THR A 101 -15.15 9.13 5.69
CA THR A 101 -16.12 10.21 5.86
C THR A 101 -15.61 11.50 5.22
N GLN A 102 -16.50 12.46 4.99
CA GLN A 102 -16.17 13.74 4.39
C GLN A 102 -17.04 14.85 4.99
N SER A 103 -16.60 16.09 4.86
CA SER A 103 -17.26 17.27 5.45
C SER A 103 -18.71 17.45 4.98
N THR A 104 -18.89 17.42 3.67
CA THR A 104 -20.17 17.57 2.97
C THR A 104 -20.19 16.64 1.78
N LYS A 105 -21.35 16.42 1.17
CA LYS A 105 -21.48 15.52 0.03
C LYS A 105 -22.33 16.14 -1.05
N TYR A 106 -21.75 16.24 -2.25
CA TYR A 106 -22.51 16.45 -3.48
C TYR A 106 -23.02 15.08 -3.94
N LEU A 107 -24.34 14.83 -3.90
CA LEU A 107 -24.88 13.51 -4.25
C LEU A 107 -24.67 13.21 -5.75
N PRO A 108 -24.30 11.96 -6.14
CA PRO A 108 -24.18 10.76 -5.31
C PRO A 108 -22.72 10.39 -4.94
N PHE A 109 -21.82 11.35 -4.72
CA PHE A 109 -20.40 11.08 -4.48
C PHE A 109 -20.09 10.75 -3.01
N PHE A 110 -19.87 9.48 -2.67
CA PHE A 110 -19.64 9.06 -1.29
C PHE A 110 -18.15 9.05 -0.93
N ALA A 111 -17.85 9.34 0.35
CA ALA A 111 -16.48 9.28 0.86
C ALA A 111 -15.84 7.89 0.67
N SER A 112 -16.64 6.82 0.79
CA SER A 112 -16.22 5.43 0.61
C SER A 112 -15.70 5.12 -0.79
N ASN A 113 -16.12 5.88 -1.81
CA ASN A 113 -15.69 5.64 -3.19
C ASN A 113 -14.18 5.88 -3.34
N ALA A 114 -13.61 6.82 -2.56
CA ALA A 114 -12.17 7.08 -2.58
C ALA A 114 -11.32 5.96 -1.94
N VAL A 115 -11.92 4.87 -1.46
CA VAL A 115 -11.21 3.71 -0.90
C VAL A 115 -11.84 2.40 -1.37
N ASP A 116 -12.56 2.40 -2.48
CA ASP A 116 -13.23 1.21 -3.01
C ASP A 116 -12.29 0.32 -3.85
N GLY A 117 -11.12 0.83 -4.22
CA GLY A 117 -10.11 0.15 -5.02
C GLY A 117 -10.34 0.24 -6.53
N ARG A 118 -11.31 1.04 -6.98
CA ARG A 118 -11.61 1.26 -8.40
C ARG A 118 -10.76 2.42 -8.94
N LEU A 119 -10.26 2.23 -10.15
CA LEU A 119 -9.50 3.26 -10.89
C LEU A 119 -10.05 3.44 -12.30
N ASP A 120 -11.32 3.06 -12.48
CA ASP A 120 -11.99 3.06 -13.77
C ASP A 120 -11.93 4.48 -14.37
N LYS A 121 -11.59 4.56 -15.66
CA LYS A 121 -11.67 5.84 -16.38
C LYS A 121 -13.15 6.17 -16.55
N PRO A 122 -13.65 7.24 -15.90
CA PRO A 122 -15.06 7.55 -16.02
C PRO A 122 -15.34 8.08 -17.43
N ASN A 123 -16.51 7.78 -17.98
CA ASN A 123 -16.97 8.24 -19.30
C ASN A 123 -18.18 9.19 -19.21
N ASN A 124 -18.81 9.28 -18.04
CA ASN A 124 -19.85 10.26 -17.70
C ASN A 124 -19.88 10.56 -16.18
N ILE A 125 -20.70 11.52 -15.76
CA ILE A 125 -20.81 11.94 -14.36
C ILE A 125 -21.21 10.81 -13.41
N GLU A 126 -22.06 9.89 -13.85
CA GLU A 126 -22.53 8.76 -13.04
C GLU A 126 -21.38 7.78 -12.76
N SER A 127 -20.60 7.44 -13.78
CA SER A 127 -19.42 6.58 -13.66
C SER A 127 -18.34 7.21 -12.78
N GLN A 128 -18.22 8.54 -12.79
CA GLN A 128 -17.28 9.25 -11.91
C GLN A 128 -17.78 9.30 -10.47
N ALA A 129 -19.08 9.53 -10.28
CA ALA A 129 -19.68 9.46 -8.95
C ALA A 129 -19.65 8.06 -8.34
N ALA A 130 -19.47 7.02 -9.16
CA ALA A 130 -19.32 5.63 -8.73
C ALA A 130 -17.88 5.26 -8.31
N THR A 131 -16.88 6.12 -8.51
CA THR A 131 -15.48 5.86 -8.15
C THR A 131 -14.81 7.01 -7.40
N CYS A 132 -15.37 8.22 -7.39
CA CYS A 132 -14.80 9.35 -6.66
C CYS A 132 -15.68 9.82 -5.49
N SER A 133 -15.04 10.36 -4.47
CA SER A 133 -15.64 11.23 -3.46
C SER A 133 -15.69 12.67 -3.96
N HIS A 134 -16.62 13.47 -3.43
CA HIS A 134 -16.77 14.87 -3.83
C HIS A 134 -17.51 15.64 -2.74
N THR A 135 -16.86 16.66 -2.18
CA THR A 135 -17.51 17.57 -1.22
C THR A 135 -18.44 18.55 -1.94
N ASP A 136 -19.43 19.08 -1.23
CA ASP A 136 -20.20 20.21 -1.77
C ASP A 136 -19.38 21.52 -1.67
N VAL A 137 -19.81 22.54 -2.40
CA VAL A 137 -19.25 23.89 -2.27
C VAL A 137 -19.68 24.48 -0.93
N GLY A 138 -18.73 25.00 -0.15
CA GLY A 138 -19.04 25.59 1.14
C GLY A 138 -17.82 25.98 1.95
N LEU A 139 -17.76 25.53 3.21
CA LEU A 139 -16.55 25.62 4.03
C LEU A 139 -15.46 24.70 3.47
N ARG A 140 -14.22 24.88 3.94
CA ARG A 140 -13.05 24.06 3.61
C ARG A 140 -13.39 22.56 3.60
N GLY A 141 -13.42 21.98 2.39
CA GLY A 141 -13.77 20.58 2.17
C GLY A 141 -12.71 19.65 2.77
N TRP A 142 -13.14 18.61 3.48
CA TRP A 142 -12.23 17.58 4.00
C TRP A 142 -12.77 16.19 3.74
N TRP A 143 -11.85 15.24 3.63
CA TRP A 143 -12.11 13.81 3.56
C TRP A 143 -11.18 13.10 4.54
N LYS A 144 -11.65 12.04 5.18
CA LYS A 144 -10.83 11.25 6.10
C LYS A 144 -11.14 9.77 6.04
N VAL A 145 -10.11 8.95 6.27
CA VAL A 145 -10.20 7.51 6.49
C VAL A 145 -9.74 7.18 7.90
N THR A 146 -10.48 6.30 8.58
CA THR A 146 -10.20 5.89 9.95
C THR A 146 -9.90 4.39 10.00
N PHE A 147 -8.86 4.01 10.74
CA PHE A 147 -8.42 2.62 10.88
C PHE A 147 -8.95 2.00 12.19
N PRO A 148 -9.57 0.80 12.15
CA PRO A 148 -10.06 0.08 13.32
C PRO A 148 -8.96 -0.36 14.30
N ARG A 149 -7.71 -0.39 13.86
CA ARG A 149 -6.50 -0.63 14.67
C ARG A 149 -5.41 0.37 14.26
N PRO A 150 -4.39 0.60 15.10
CA PRO A 150 -3.24 1.41 14.72
C PRO A 150 -2.47 0.75 13.58
N VAL A 151 -1.99 1.57 12.66
CA VAL A 151 -1.26 1.12 11.48
C VAL A 151 0.07 1.85 11.33
N LYS A 152 1.01 1.19 10.66
CA LYS A 152 2.26 1.79 10.18
C LYS A 152 2.03 2.29 8.76
N ILE A 153 2.42 3.52 8.45
CA ILE A 153 2.26 4.12 7.11
C ILE A 153 3.63 4.44 6.51
N ALA A 154 3.88 3.96 5.30
CA ALA A 154 5.11 4.16 4.56
C ALA A 154 4.95 5.12 3.37
N MET A 155 3.75 5.20 2.77
CA MET A 155 3.55 5.95 1.53
C MET A 155 2.06 6.20 1.24
N PHE A 156 1.75 7.25 0.50
CA PHE A 156 0.41 7.55 0.00
C PHE A 156 0.41 7.71 -1.52
N PHE A 157 -0.68 7.26 -2.16
CA PHE A 157 -1.08 7.69 -3.49
C PHE A 157 -2.49 8.27 -3.45
N LEU A 158 -2.63 9.51 -3.91
CA LEU A 158 -3.92 10.19 -4.03
C LEU A 158 -4.24 10.35 -5.51
N TYR A 159 -5.26 9.66 -5.97
CA TYR A 159 -5.73 9.73 -7.34
C TYR A 159 -6.74 10.87 -7.46
N ASN A 160 -6.40 11.83 -8.31
CA ASN A 160 -7.20 12.99 -8.58
C ASN A 160 -8.37 12.66 -9.53
N ARG A 161 -9.30 13.60 -9.64
CA ARG A 161 -10.34 13.59 -10.65
C ARG A 161 -9.73 13.64 -12.05
N ARG A 162 -9.97 12.60 -12.84
CA ARG A 162 -9.67 12.60 -14.27
C ARG A 162 -10.81 13.23 -15.05
N SER A 163 -10.45 14.01 -16.06
CA SER A 163 -11.41 14.50 -17.06
C SER A 163 -11.77 13.39 -18.03
N TYR A 164 -12.98 13.49 -18.58
CA TYR A 164 -13.47 12.56 -19.60
C TYR A 164 -12.76 12.84 -20.92
N ASP A 165 -12.16 11.82 -21.53
CA ASP A 165 -11.74 11.92 -22.93
C ASP A 165 -13.01 11.87 -23.80
N HIS A 166 -13.50 13.03 -24.23
CA HIS A 166 -14.51 13.08 -25.28
C HIS A 166 -13.86 12.70 -26.61
N GLU A 167 -13.83 11.41 -26.98
CA GLU A 167 -13.55 10.96 -28.36
C GLU A 167 -14.67 11.33 -29.35
N ASN A 168 -15.46 12.39 -29.09
CA ASN A 168 -16.55 12.83 -29.97
C ASN A 168 -16.23 14.18 -30.61
N ILE A 169 -15.79 14.12 -31.88
CA ILE A 169 -15.46 15.26 -32.75
C ILE A 169 -16.61 16.29 -32.80
N LEU A 170 -17.87 15.86 -32.70
CA LEU A 170 -19.03 16.78 -32.74
C LEU A 170 -19.23 17.59 -31.46
N GLN A 171 -18.75 17.08 -30.32
CA GLN A 171 -18.83 17.78 -29.03
C GLN A 171 -17.74 18.86 -28.94
N ASN A 172 -16.59 18.63 -29.60
CA ASN A 172 -15.51 19.62 -29.72
C ASN A 172 -15.93 20.88 -30.51
N ILE A 173 -16.87 20.74 -31.45
CA ILE A 173 -17.35 21.86 -32.27
C ILE A 173 -18.26 22.79 -31.44
N MET A 174 -19.19 22.23 -30.65
CA MET A 174 -20.06 23.04 -29.78
C MET A 174 -19.27 23.82 -28.71
N TYR A 175 -18.21 23.24 -28.15
CA TYR A 175 -17.38 23.88 -27.13
C TYR A 175 -16.35 24.88 -27.69
N ALA A 176 -15.88 24.70 -28.92
CA ALA A 176 -14.98 25.64 -29.60
C ALA A 176 -15.64 27.00 -29.88
N PHE A 177 -16.94 27.04 -30.20
CA PHE A 177 -17.66 28.30 -30.46
C PHE A 177 -17.94 29.13 -29.21
N ALA A 178 -17.96 28.51 -28.03
CA ALA A 178 -18.24 29.19 -26.77
C ALA A 178 -17.00 29.82 -26.11
N LYS A 179 -15.79 29.68 -26.68
CA LYS A 179 -14.50 29.99 -26.02
C LYS A 179 -14.38 29.40 -24.61
N ILE A 180 -15.11 28.32 -24.33
CA ILE A 180 -14.91 27.55 -23.10
C ILE A 180 -13.73 26.64 -23.46
N PRO A 181 -12.55 26.81 -22.85
CA PRO A 181 -11.49 25.82 -23.02
C PRO A 181 -12.14 24.47 -22.71
N GLN A 182 -11.89 23.43 -23.51
CA GLN A 182 -12.17 22.06 -23.07
C GLN A 182 -11.54 21.93 -21.70
N ALA A 183 -12.36 22.10 -20.66
CA ALA A 183 -11.83 22.11 -19.32
C ALA A 183 -11.43 20.65 -19.11
N ILE A 184 -10.13 20.41 -19.01
CA ILE A 184 -9.62 19.57 -17.95
C ILE A 184 -10.25 20.16 -16.68
N CYS A 185 -11.52 19.87 -16.44
CA CYS A 185 -12.22 20.48 -15.35
C CYS A 185 -11.68 19.77 -14.13
N CYS A 186 -11.42 20.57 -13.12
CA CYS A 186 -11.53 20.10 -11.77
C CYS A 186 -10.31 19.29 -11.30
N GLY A 187 -9.22 19.24 -12.08
CA GLY A 187 -7.94 18.70 -11.63
C GLY A 187 -7.26 19.60 -10.59
N GLU A 188 -7.50 20.90 -10.66
CA GLU A 188 -7.04 21.89 -9.69
C GLU A 188 -7.60 21.71 -8.28
N ARG A 189 -8.65 20.89 -8.13
CA ARG A 189 -9.33 20.62 -6.84
C ARG A 189 -8.51 19.84 -5.84
N LEU A 190 -7.46 19.14 -6.31
CA LEU A 190 -6.50 18.46 -5.44
C LEU A 190 -5.12 19.14 -5.49
N MET A 191 -5.09 20.46 -5.68
CA MET A 191 -3.85 21.25 -5.56
C MET A 191 -3.76 21.92 -4.19
N ASN A 192 -2.54 22.06 -3.68
CA ASN A 192 -2.24 22.71 -2.39
C ASN A 192 -3.03 22.11 -1.21
N PHE A 193 -3.42 20.84 -1.29
CA PHE A 193 -4.12 20.17 -0.20
C PHE A 193 -3.20 19.99 1.01
N GLU A 194 -3.82 19.86 2.17
CA GLU A 194 -3.15 19.46 3.40
C GLU A 194 -3.50 17.99 3.70
N LEU A 195 -2.48 17.17 3.94
CA LEU A 195 -2.62 15.81 4.43
C LEU A 195 -2.07 15.76 5.86
N THR A 196 -2.91 15.30 6.79
CA THR A 196 -2.57 15.14 8.20
C THR A 196 -2.77 13.68 8.61
N VAL A 197 -1.83 13.11 9.34
CA VAL A 197 -1.99 11.81 10.00
C VAL A 197 -2.07 12.02 11.51
N LEU A 198 -3.08 11.42 12.13
CA LEU A 198 -3.30 11.49 13.58
C LEU A 198 -2.95 10.17 14.25
N SER A 199 -2.30 10.24 15.42
CA SER A 199 -1.94 9.09 16.25
C SER A 199 -3.10 8.59 17.13
N GLU A 200 -3.02 7.33 17.53
CA GLU A 200 -3.91 6.69 18.52
C GLU A 200 -3.94 7.40 19.87
N ASP A 201 -2.77 7.61 20.48
CA ASP A 201 -2.68 7.94 21.90
C ASP A 201 -3.18 9.34 22.22
N THR A 202 -2.86 10.28 21.33
CA THR A 202 -3.02 11.71 21.61
C THR A 202 -4.06 12.38 20.71
N ARG A 203 -4.45 11.73 19.59
CA ARG A 203 -5.17 12.36 18.47
C ARG A 203 -4.48 13.61 17.93
N GLU A 204 -3.19 13.77 18.21
CA GLU A 204 -2.36 14.86 17.70
C GLU A 204 -1.79 14.50 16.32
N PRO A 205 -1.48 15.51 15.50
CA PRO A 205 -0.85 15.29 14.21
C PRO A 205 0.59 14.75 14.38
N VAL A 206 0.84 13.56 13.85
CA VAL A 206 2.16 12.92 13.81
C VAL A 206 2.86 13.05 12.44
N PHE A 207 2.12 13.46 11.42
CA PHE A 207 2.67 13.82 10.12
C PHE A 207 1.77 14.85 9.45
N ASN A 208 2.39 15.88 8.87
CA ASN A 208 1.72 16.88 8.07
C ASN A 208 2.44 17.03 6.74
N TYR A 209 1.67 17.17 5.68
CA TYR A 209 2.16 17.42 4.34
C TYR A 209 1.25 18.45 3.68
N THR A 210 1.86 19.45 3.06
CA THR A 210 1.17 20.40 2.18
C THR A 210 1.68 20.18 0.78
N ASP A 211 0.77 19.97 -0.17
CA ASP A 211 1.13 19.79 -1.57
C ASP A 211 1.91 21.01 -2.09
N PRO A 212 3.19 20.84 -2.46
CA PRO A 212 4.00 21.96 -2.96
C PRO A 212 3.76 22.21 -4.45
N GLN A 213 2.93 21.39 -5.11
CA GLN A 213 2.79 21.42 -6.55
C GLN A 213 1.97 22.61 -7.03
N LYS A 214 2.52 23.30 -8.04
CA LYS A 214 1.87 24.44 -8.70
C LYS A 214 0.98 24.02 -9.87
N ILE A 215 0.99 22.74 -10.23
CA ILE A 215 0.27 22.19 -11.38
C ILE A 215 -0.45 20.93 -10.92
N ALA A 216 -1.71 20.79 -11.34
CA ALA A 216 -2.52 19.62 -11.05
C ALA A 216 -1.87 18.33 -11.60
N ARG A 217 -1.99 17.23 -10.84
CA ARG A 217 -1.57 15.89 -11.27
C ARG A 217 -2.73 14.91 -11.22
N ASP A 218 -2.63 13.87 -12.03
CA ASP A 218 -3.56 12.73 -11.95
C ASP A 218 -3.33 11.90 -10.68
N VAL A 219 -2.08 11.82 -10.22
CA VAL A 219 -1.68 11.07 -9.03
C VAL A 219 -0.68 11.90 -8.23
N TYR A 220 -0.96 12.08 -6.96
CA TYR A 220 -0.05 12.68 -5.99
C TYR A 220 0.59 11.59 -5.16
N THR A 221 1.92 11.62 -5.12
CA THR A 221 2.74 10.70 -4.32
C THR A 221 3.26 11.43 -3.10
N VAL A 222 2.93 10.93 -1.91
CA VAL A 222 3.45 11.47 -0.65
C VAL A 222 4.23 10.37 0.05
N VAL A 223 5.49 10.65 0.37
CA VAL A 223 6.36 9.71 1.10
C VAL A 223 6.83 10.40 2.38
N PRO A 224 6.39 9.93 3.56
CA PRO A 224 6.98 10.35 4.83
C PRO A 224 8.49 10.05 4.88
N PRO A 225 9.31 10.88 5.55
CA PRO A 225 10.74 10.65 5.64
C PRO A 225 11.11 9.38 6.42
N THR A 226 10.23 8.94 7.32
CA THR A 226 10.33 7.70 8.10
C THR A 226 8.95 7.06 8.20
N ILE A 227 8.88 5.76 8.52
CA ILE A 227 7.61 5.07 8.71
C ILE A 227 6.84 5.72 9.88
N ILE A 228 5.62 6.21 9.59
CA ILE A 228 4.73 6.74 10.62
C ILE A 228 4.16 5.55 11.37
N SER A 229 4.35 5.50 12.69
CA SER A 229 3.81 4.44 13.55
C SER A 229 2.52 4.91 14.24
N ASP A 230 1.69 3.94 14.64
CA ASP A 230 0.50 4.14 15.47
C ASP A 230 -0.55 5.12 14.90
N ALA A 231 -0.63 5.20 13.57
CA ALA A 231 -1.61 6.02 12.87
C ALA A 231 -3.02 5.43 13.00
N ARG A 232 -4.03 6.29 13.21
CA ARG A 232 -5.45 5.91 13.33
C ARG A 232 -6.35 6.62 12.34
N GLU A 233 -5.94 7.80 11.87
CA GLU A 233 -6.71 8.59 10.93
C GLU A 233 -5.78 9.28 9.94
N VAL A 234 -6.19 9.32 8.68
CA VAL A 234 -5.59 10.15 7.64
C VAL A 234 -6.65 11.11 7.16
N LYS A 235 -6.38 12.41 7.26
CA LYS A 235 -7.26 13.49 6.85
C LYS A 235 -6.62 14.25 5.69
N ILE A 236 -7.41 14.53 4.65
CA ILE A 236 -7.03 15.34 3.49
C ILE A 236 -8.00 16.52 3.42
N GLU A 237 -7.46 17.73 3.37
CA GLU A 237 -8.23 18.98 3.34
C GLU A 237 -7.90 19.79 2.11
N ALA A 238 -8.93 20.38 1.49
CA ALA A 238 -8.76 21.33 0.41
C ALA A 238 -7.95 22.55 0.87
N ALA A 239 -7.38 23.31 -0.06
CA ALA A 239 -6.52 24.43 0.29
C ALA A 239 -7.27 25.58 0.98
N ARG A 240 -8.52 25.86 0.56
CA ARG A 240 -9.28 27.04 0.99
C ARG A 240 -10.76 26.74 1.19
N ASP A 241 -11.47 27.70 1.78
CA ASP A 241 -12.93 27.70 1.76
C ASP A 241 -13.45 27.77 0.31
N ARG A 242 -14.60 27.14 0.09
CA ARG A 242 -15.29 26.98 -1.20
C ARG A 242 -14.56 26.09 -2.22
N ASP A 243 -13.34 25.66 -1.94
CA ASP A 243 -12.67 24.64 -2.74
C ASP A 243 -13.41 23.31 -2.57
N ILE A 244 -13.73 22.70 -3.70
CA ILE A 244 -14.29 21.36 -3.76
C ILE A 244 -13.14 20.38 -3.62
N LEU A 245 -13.20 19.44 -2.68
CA LEU A 245 -12.28 18.32 -2.62
C LEU A 245 -12.87 17.14 -3.41
N THR A 246 -12.12 16.60 -4.36
CA THR A 246 -12.48 15.39 -5.12
C THR A 246 -11.32 14.40 -5.05
N LEU A 247 -11.58 13.19 -4.54
CA LEU A 247 -10.60 12.11 -4.46
C LEU A 247 -11.19 10.88 -5.15
N CYS A 248 -10.50 10.35 -6.16
CA CYS A 248 -10.97 9.18 -6.89
C CYS A 248 -10.41 7.86 -6.36
N GLU A 249 -9.30 7.90 -5.64
CA GLU A 249 -8.81 6.76 -4.86
C GLU A 249 -7.70 7.29 -3.93
N VAL A 250 -7.69 6.82 -2.69
CA VAL A 250 -6.68 7.11 -1.68
C VAL A 250 -6.08 5.78 -1.27
N LYS A 251 -4.85 5.54 -1.72
CA LYS A 251 -4.08 4.37 -1.30
C LYS A 251 -3.12 4.81 -0.20
N VAL A 252 -3.26 4.18 0.96
CA VAL A 252 -2.31 4.30 2.06
C VAL A 252 -1.55 2.99 2.10
N PHE A 253 -0.25 3.03 1.80
CA PHE A 253 0.61 1.86 1.80
C PHE A 253 1.36 1.76 3.13
N GLY A 254 1.30 0.56 3.70
CA GLY A 254 1.91 0.29 4.99
C GLY A 254 1.52 -1.09 5.52
N GLU A 255 1.62 -1.28 6.82
CA GLU A 255 1.28 -2.54 7.48
C GLU A 255 0.46 -2.30 8.76
N VAL A 256 -0.28 -3.34 9.16
CA VAL A 256 -1.11 -3.31 10.37
C VAL A 256 -0.31 -3.88 11.54
N SER A 257 -0.44 -3.30 12.73
CA SER A 257 0.13 -3.87 13.94
C SER A 257 -0.80 -4.96 14.48
N CYS A 258 -0.47 -6.23 14.20
CA CYS A 258 -1.24 -7.37 14.70
C CYS A 258 -0.66 -7.95 16.00
N PRO A 259 -1.52 -8.47 16.91
CA PRO A 259 -1.07 -9.29 18.02
C PRO A 259 -0.23 -10.48 17.53
N ARG A 260 0.70 -10.93 18.37
CA ARG A 260 1.57 -12.06 18.03
C ARG A 260 0.73 -13.29 17.64
N GLY A 261 1.06 -13.90 16.50
CA GLY A 261 0.34 -15.06 15.97
C GLY A 261 -0.88 -14.71 15.11
N TRP A 262 -1.18 -13.43 14.92
CA TRP A 262 -2.27 -12.96 14.07
C TRP A 262 -1.76 -12.22 12.84
N PHE A 263 -2.50 -12.33 11.74
CA PHE A 263 -2.20 -11.72 10.46
C PHE A 263 -3.49 -11.38 9.70
N GLY A 264 -3.36 -10.65 8.59
CA GLY A 264 -4.50 -10.12 7.83
C GLY A 264 -4.58 -8.60 7.92
N LEU A 265 -5.58 -8.00 7.27
CA LEU A 265 -5.78 -6.54 7.30
C LEU A 265 -6.54 -6.10 8.56
N ALA A 266 -7.35 -6.98 9.13
CA ALA A 266 -8.07 -6.78 10.38
C ALA A 266 -7.47 -7.60 11.55
N CYS A 267 -6.33 -8.26 11.31
CA CYS A 267 -5.74 -9.24 12.23
C CYS A 267 -6.73 -10.38 12.56
N GLU A 268 -7.43 -10.85 11.53
CA GLU A 268 -8.54 -11.78 11.61
C GLU A 268 -8.14 -13.25 11.46
N ASN A 269 -6.90 -13.50 11.05
CA ASN A 269 -6.38 -14.85 10.86
C ASN A 269 -5.30 -15.17 11.90
N GLN A 270 -5.34 -16.38 12.45
CA GLN A 270 -4.31 -16.91 13.34
C GLN A 270 -3.42 -17.90 12.57
N CYS A 271 -2.11 -17.86 12.81
CA CYS A 271 -1.12 -18.78 12.25
C CYS A 271 -0.60 -19.76 13.31
N ASN A 272 -0.27 -20.98 12.90
CA ASN A 272 0.21 -22.04 13.80
C ASN A 272 1.70 -22.31 13.59
N CYS A 273 2.54 -21.36 14.00
CA CYS A 273 3.99 -21.45 13.87
C CYS A 273 4.64 -22.29 14.98
N VAL A 274 5.77 -22.94 14.67
CA VAL A 274 6.61 -23.62 15.67
C VAL A 274 6.96 -22.65 16.81
N ASN A 275 6.87 -23.14 18.06
CA ASN A 275 7.18 -22.39 19.28
C ASN A 275 6.44 -21.04 19.43
N GLN A 276 5.31 -20.87 18.74
CA GLN A 276 4.50 -19.65 18.77
C GLN A 276 5.33 -18.39 18.45
N THR A 277 6.32 -18.48 17.56
CA THR A 277 7.22 -17.35 17.21
C THR A 277 6.52 -16.17 16.53
N GLY A 278 5.24 -16.32 16.17
CA GLY A 278 4.49 -15.38 15.35
C GLY A 278 4.81 -15.53 13.87
N CYS A 279 3.96 -14.96 13.03
CA CYS A 279 4.06 -14.99 11.57
C CYS A 279 4.14 -13.59 10.99
N PHE A 280 4.47 -13.53 9.70
CA PHE A 280 4.38 -12.31 8.91
C PHE A 280 2.94 -11.82 8.81
N VAL A 281 2.72 -10.55 9.17
CA VAL A 281 1.38 -9.95 9.22
C VAL A 281 0.72 -9.88 7.84
N HIS A 282 1.50 -9.76 6.77
CA HIS A 282 0.99 -9.65 5.41
C HIS A 282 0.57 -10.98 4.79
N SER A 283 1.06 -12.11 5.30
CA SER A 283 0.92 -13.41 4.63
C SER A 283 0.63 -14.59 5.56
N GLY A 284 0.73 -14.44 6.88
CA GLY A 284 0.55 -15.52 7.85
C GLY A 284 1.71 -16.50 7.92
N ARG A 285 2.80 -16.25 7.18
CA ARG A 285 3.92 -17.19 7.06
C ARG A 285 4.79 -17.24 8.29
N CYS A 286 5.16 -18.45 8.67
CA CYS A 286 6.01 -18.72 9.81
C CYS A 286 7.47 -18.82 9.37
N THR A 287 8.34 -17.97 9.92
CA THR A 287 9.78 -18.04 9.70
C THR A 287 10.40 -19.30 10.33
N SER A 288 9.71 -19.90 11.30
CA SER A 288 10.09 -21.13 12.00
C SER A 288 9.47 -22.40 11.41
N GLY A 289 8.67 -22.28 10.33
CA GLY A 289 7.84 -23.36 9.82
C GLY A 289 6.56 -23.61 10.64
N CYS A 290 5.77 -24.58 10.18
CA CYS A 290 4.49 -24.93 10.81
C CYS A 290 4.66 -25.84 12.02
N ALA A 291 3.83 -25.64 13.04
CA ALA A 291 3.73 -26.54 14.17
C ALA A 291 3.24 -27.94 13.72
N VAL A 292 3.53 -28.96 14.52
CA VAL A 292 3.12 -30.35 14.24
C VAL A 292 1.61 -30.43 14.00
N GLY A 293 1.21 -31.11 12.93
CA GLY A 293 -0.20 -31.26 12.52
C GLY A 293 -0.72 -30.12 11.64
N TYR A 294 0.07 -29.06 11.42
CA TYR A 294 -0.27 -27.95 10.53
C TYR A 294 0.62 -27.92 9.29
N THR A 295 0.01 -27.68 8.15
CA THR A 295 0.66 -27.54 6.85
C THR A 295 0.11 -26.32 6.11
N GLY A 296 0.63 -26.09 4.92
CA GLY A 296 0.26 -24.94 4.09
C GLY A 296 1.09 -23.70 4.40
N GLU A 297 0.83 -22.67 3.61
CA GLU A 297 1.64 -21.46 3.53
C GLU A 297 1.58 -20.60 4.80
N ASP A 298 0.41 -20.53 5.41
CA ASP A 298 0.11 -19.79 6.64
C ASP A 298 -0.08 -20.71 7.87
N CYS A 299 0.26 -22.00 7.72
CA CYS A 299 0.12 -23.03 8.74
C CYS A 299 -1.33 -23.14 9.27
N LYS A 300 -2.34 -22.96 8.41
CA LYS A 300 -3.76 -23.10 8.78
C LYS A 300 -4.39 -24.43 8.38
N SER A 301 -3.81 -25.17 7.43
CA SER A 301 -4.33 -26.48 7.04
C SER A 301 -3.97 -27.51 8.11
N SER A 302 -4.97 -28.20 8.65
CA SER A 302 -4.74 -29.33 9.57
C SER A 302 -4.77 -30.64 8.78
N GLU A 303 -3.72 -31.45 8.90
CA GLU A 303 -3.78 -32.83 8.42
C GLU A 303 -4.47 -33.68 9.49
N PHE A 304 -5.78 -33.86 9.35
CA PHE A 304 -6.46 -34.96 10.03
C PHE A 304 -5.93 -36.27 9.42
N HIS A 305 -4.93 -36.87 10.06
CA HIS A 305 -4.66 -38.29 9.87
C HIS A 305 -5.84 -39.06 10.48
N VAL A 306 -6.88 -39.32 9.68
CA VAL A 306 -7.82 -40.40 9.99
C VAL A 306 -7.03 -41.69 9.82
N GLY A 307 -6.40 -42.13 10.91
CA GLY A 307 -5.90 -43.48 11.01
C GLY A 307 -7.08 -44.43 11.01
N LEU A 308 -7.51 -44.88 9.83
CA LEU A 308 -8.28 -46.10 9.71
C LEU A 308 -7.35 -47.23 10.15
N THR A 309 -7.41 -47.58 11.43
CA THR A 309 -7.03 -48.91 11.88
C THR A 309 -8.16 -49.83 11.47
N GLU A 310 -7.96 -50.58 10.38
CA GLU A 310 -8.76 -51.76 10.12
C GLU A 310 -8.53 -52.72 11.28
N LEU A 311 -9.54 -52.87 12.14
CA LEU A 311 -9.65 -54.01 13.04
C LEU A 311 -9.97 -55.22 12.18
N SER A 312 -8.98 -56.07 11.96
CA SER A 312 -9.17 -57.43 11.49
C SER A 312 -9.60 -58.30 12.68
N ASP A 313 -10.87 -58.67 12.73
CA ASP A 313 -11.37 -59.86 13.44
C ASP A 313 -11.63 -60.97 12.42
#